data_AF-D2UGS7-F1
#
_entry.id   AF-D2UGS7-F1
#
_cell.length_a   1.000
_cell.length_b   1.000
_cell.length_c   1.000
_cell.angle_alpha   90.00
_cell.angle_beta   90.00
_cell.angle_gamma   90.00
#
_symmetry.space_group_name_H-M   'P 1'
#
loop_
_entity.id
_entity.type
_entity.pdbx_description
1 polymer ?
#
loop_
_entity_poly.entity_id
_entity_poly.type
_entity_poly.pdbx_seq_one_letter_code
_entity_poly.pdbx_strand_id
1 'polypeptide(L)'
;MRNSNAIARHRLVWAFIFMTVSTCSTAAAQQSAAQAQALLQQTQQIQQMQQQMQQVQTEQASNGLSAAYLECRKQATGLDERRRCIQREQRVQQDRLDRAYDTLRYRLSGSDRAKLIDAQYTWQQSNAQGEALDKALSRRSQEATLQNAEANLRRIGARADQLEGYARSGH
;
A
#
# COMPACT_ATOMS: atom_id res chain seq x y z
N MET A 1 7.85 50.70 -52.06
CA MET A 1 8.36 49.32 -51.91
C MET A 1 7.43 48.41 -52.71
N ARG A 2 7.85 48.03 -53.93
CA ARG A 2 8.12 46.65 -54.41
C ARG A 2 6.85 45.77 -54.48
N ASN A 3 6.32 45.56 -55.70
CA ASN A 3 6.56 44.39 -56.60
C ASN A 3 5.69 43.18 -56.19
N SER A 4 5.02 42.38 -57.05
CA SER A 4 5.04 42.20 -58.50
C SER A 4 3.80 41.40 -58.93
N ASN A 5 3.47 41.51 -60.22
CA ASN A 5 2.54 40.68 -60.99
C ASN A 5 2.79 39.16 -60.88
N ALA A 6 1.75 38.33 -61.10
CA ALA A 6 1.57 37.54 -62.33
C ALA A 6 0.69 36.29 -62.15
N ILE A 7 -0.09 36.05 -63.20
CA ILE A 7 -1.06 34.97 -63.47
C ILE A 7 -0.34 33.74 -64.07
N ALA A 8 -0.77 32.51 -63.74
CA ALA A 8 -0.91 31.34 -64.66
C ALA A 8 -1.25 30.05 -63.86
N ARG A 9 -2.47 29.48 -63.97
CA ARG A 9 -2.93 28.44 -64.92
C ARG A 9 -2.37 27.03 -64.67
N HIS A 10 -3.28 26.07 -64.38
CA HIS A 10 -3.40 24.69 -64.94
C HIS A 10 -4.33 23.85 -64.03
N ARG A 11 -5.66 23.83 -64.23
CA ARG A 11 -6.45 22.90 -65.08
C ARG A 11 -6.25 21.39 -64.81
N LEU A 12 -7.37 20.77 -64.41
CA LEU A 12 -8.00 19.53 -64.94
C LEU A 12 -7.94 18.22 -64.12
N VAL A 13 -9.16 17.78 -63.74
CA VAL A 13 -9.70 16.39 -63.78
C VAL A 13 -9.16 15.53 -62.62
N TRP A 14 -9.99 14.91 -61.77
CA TRP A 14 -10.79 13.73 -62.09
C TRP A 14 -11.96 13.60 -61.10
N ALA A 15 -13.17 13.57 -61.65
CA ALA A 15 -14.34 12.98 -61.01
C ALA A 15 -14.43 11.53 -61.46
N PHE A 16 -14.37 10.55 -60.55
CA PHE A 16 -14.89 9.20 -60.83
C PHE A 16 -15.69 8.67 -59.65
N ILE A 17 -16.93 8.34 -60.01
CA ILE A 17 -17.99 7.67 -59.28
C ILE A 17 -17.52 6.27 -58.85
N PHE A 18 -17.82 5.86 -57.62
CA PHE A 18 -18.02 4.45 -57.32
C PHE A 18 -19.34 4.22 -56.59
N MET A 19 -20.16 3.40 -57.24
CA MET A 19 -21.41 2.83 -56.79
C MET A 19 -21.25 2.02 -55.50
N THR A 20 -22.31 2.08 -54.71
CA THR A 20 -22.59 1.34 -53.48
C THR A 20 -22.80 -0.16 -53.72
N VAL A 21 -22.25 -1.01 -52.85
CA VAL A 21 -22.89 -2.27 -52.46
C VAL A 21 -22.90 -2.33 -50.94
N SER A 22 -24.09 -2.13 -50.36
CA SER A 22 -24.40 -2.45 -48.97
C SER A 22 -24.69 -3.93 -48.87
N THR A 23 -23.82 -4.68 -48.18
CA THR A 23 -24.17 -5.89 -47.41
C THR A 23 -23.01 -6.19 -46.46
N CYS A 24 -23.17 -5.84 -45.18
CA CYS A 24 -22.52 -6.39 -43.96
C CYS A 24 -22.44 -5.32 -42.85
N SER A 25 -23.55 -4.68 -42.47
CA SER A 25 -23.52 -3.74 -41.34
C SER A 25 -23.71 -4.41 -39.96
N THR A 26 -24.16 -5.67 -39.90
CA THR A 26 -24.41 -6.37 -38.62
C THR A 26 -23.18 -7.09 -38.08
N ALA A 27 -22.30 -7.61 -38.93
CA ALA A 27 -21.07 -8.27 -38.48
C ALA A 27 -20.08 -7.27 -37.85
N ALA A 28 -19.89 -6.09 -38.46
CA ALA A 28 -18.99 -5.05 -37.93
C ALA A 28 -19.50 -4.45 -36.61
N ALA A 29 -20.82 -4.29 -36.44
CA ALA A 29 -21.43 -3.81 -35.20
C ALA A 29 -21.34 -4.83 -34.05
N GLN A 30 -21.41 -6.13 -34.37
CA GLN A 30 -21.28 -7.20 -33.38
C GLN A 30 -19.82 -7.40 -32.95
N GLN A 31 -18.88 -7.16 -33.86
CA GLN A 31 -17.45 -7.28 -33.61
C GLN A 31 -16.90 -6.12 -32.74
N SER A 32 -17.44 -4.91 -32.90
CA SER A 32 -17.09 -3.77 -32.02
C SER A 32 -17.66 -3.91 -30.61
N ALA A 33 -18.85 -4.51 -30.45
CA ALA A 33 -19.43 -4.80 -29.14
C ALA A 33 -18.61 -5.84 -28.35
N ALA A 34 -18.13 -6.89 -29.02
CA ALA A 34 -17.27 -7.91 -28.40
C ALA A 34 -15.91 -7.35 -27.97
N GLN A 35 -15.30 -6.48 -28.77
CA GLN A 35 -14.05 -5.81 -28.41
C GLN A 35 -14.23 -4.84 -27.23
N ALA A 36 -15.34 -4.09 -27.18
CA ALA A 36 -15.64 -3.19 -26.07
C ALA A 36 -15.81 -3.95 -24.74
N GLN A 37 -16.46 -5.13 -24.76
CA GLN A 37 -16.61 -5.98 -23.58
C GLN A 37 -15.26 -6.54 -23.10
N ALA A 38 -14.39 -6.98 -24.01
CA ALA A 38 -13.05 -7.47 -23.66
C ALA A 38 -12.19 -6.37 -23.00
N LEU A 39 -12.25 -5.14 -23.53
CA LEU A 39 -11.54 -4.00 -22.96
C LEU A 39 -12.04 -3.67 -21.54
N LEU A 40 -13.37 -3.65 -21.34
CA LEU A 40 -13.96 -3.43 -20.01
C LEU A 40 -13.52 -4.49 -19.00
N GLN A 41 -13.50 -5.76 -19.41
CA GLN A 41 -13.09 -6.86 -18.55
C GLN A 41 -11.60 -6.77 -18.17
N GLN A 42 -10.74 -6.40 -19.13
CA GLN A 42 -9.32 -6.15 -18.88
C GLN A 42 -9.12 -4.95 -17.94
N THR A 43 -9.90 -3.89 -18.11
CA THR A 43 -9.81 -2.69 -17.27
C THR A 43 -10.21 -2.98 -15.83
N GLN A 44 -11.25 -3.81 -15.62
CA GLN A 44 -11.65 -4.25 -14.28
C GLN A 44 -10.57 -5.08 -13.59
N GLN A 45 -9.90 -6.00 -14.30
CA GLN A 45 -8.79 -6.76 -13.74
C GLN A 45 -7.61 -5.86 -13.34
N ILE A 46 -7.26 -4.88 -14.17
CA ILE A 46 -6.21 -3.91 -13.85
C ILE A 46 -6.56 -3.11 -12.59
N GLN A 47 -7.82 -2.69 -12.45
CA GLN A 47 -8.29 -1.98 -11.25
C GLN A 47 -8.20 -2.83 -9.98
N GLN A 48 -8.60 -4.10 -10.04
CA GLN A 48 -8.49 -5.01 -8.90
C GLN A 48 -7.03 -5.26 -8.50
N MET A 49 -6.16 -5.46 -9.49
CA MET A 49 -4.73 -5.64 -9.24
C MET A 49 -4.09 -4.37 -8.66
N GLN A 50 -4.49 -3.19 -9.12
CA GLN A 50 -4.03 -1.92 -8.55
C GLN A 50 -4.43 -1.77 -7.08
N GLN A 51 -5.66 -2.14 -6.71
CA GLN A 51 -6.10 -2.10 -5.31
C GLN A 51 -5.28 -3.03 -4.42
N GLN A 52 -4.97 -4.25 -4.88
CA GLN A 52 -4.09 -5.17 -4.16
C GLN A 52 -2.66 -4.62 -4.03
N MET A 53 -2.10 -4.10 -5.12
CA MET A 53 -0.76 -3.50 -5.12
C MET A 53 -0.66 -2.29 -4.20
N GLN A 54 -1.74 -1.50 -4.08
CA GLN A 54 -1.80 -0.36 -3.18
C GLN A 54 -1.80 -0.80 -1.72
N GLN A 55 -2.50 -1.89 -1.38
CA GLN A 55 -2.45 -2.46 -0.02
C GLN A 55 -1.04 -2.93 0.36
N VAL A 56 -0.36 -3.66 -0.54
CA VAL A 56 1.01 -4.16 -0.30
C VAL A 56 2.05 -3.03 -0.21
N GLN A 57 1.94 -2.00 -1.05
CA GLN A 57 2.84 -0.84 -0.98
C GLN A 57 2.62 0.00 0.29
N THR A 58 1.39 0.09 0.78
CA THR A 58 1.11 0.81 2.04
C THR A 58 1.71 0.08 3.24
N GLU A 59 1.74 -1.26 3.22
CA GLU A 59 2.39 -2.07 4.26
C GLU A 59 3.91 -1.90 4.28
N GLN A 60 4.58 -1.88 3.11
CA GLN A 60 6.04 -1.71 3.05
C GLN A 60 6.50 -0.26 3.28
N ALA A 61 5.72 0.73 2.87
CA ALA A 61 6.08 2.14 3.02
C ALA A 61 5.81 2.71 4.44
N SER A 62 5.01 2.02 5.26
CA SER A 62 4.56 2.52 6.56
C SER A 62 5.47 2.18 7.75
N ASN A 63 6.62 1.53 7.52
CA ASN A 63 7.51 1.02 8.56
C ASN A 63 6.76 0.18 9.62
N GLY A 64 5.81 -0.64 9.17
CA GLY A 64 5.01 -1.51 10.03
C GLY A 64 3.87 -0.81 10.79
N LEU A 65 3.62 0.48 10.55
CA LEU A 65 2.52 1.24 11.19
C LEU A 65 1.24 1.26 10.34
N SER A 66 0.08 1.37 10.97
CA SER A 66 -1.19 1.36 10.24
C SER A 66 -1.40 2.64 9.42
N ALA A 67 -2.10 2.52 8.28
CA ALA A 67 -2.54 3.67 7.50
C ALA A 67 -3.41 4.63 8.34
N ALA A 68 -4.23 4.08 9.25
CA ALA A 68 -5.06 4.85 10.17
C ALA A 68 -4.22 5.69 11.14
N TYR A 69 -3.09 5.17 11.63
CA TYR A 69 -2.15 5.95 12.44
C TYR A 69 -1.49 7.07 11.65
N LEU A 70 -1.03 6.79 10.43
CA LEU A 70 -0.41 7.79 9.57
C LEU A 70 -1.36 8.95 9.29
N GLU A 71 -2.63 8.65 9.05
CA GLU A 71 -3.67 9.65 8.84
C GLU A 71 -3.98 10.43 10.12
N CYS A 72 -4.15 9.74 11.25
CA CYS A 72 -4.33 10.36 12.56
C CYS A 72 -3.21 11.36 12.88
N ARG A 73 -1.96 10.97 12.60
CA ARG A 73 -0.78 11.80 12.85
C ARG A 73 -0.74 13.05 11.97
N LYS A 74 -1.21 12.98 10.71
CA LYS A 74 -1.30 14.15 9.83
C LYS A 74 -2.33 15.18 10.34
N GLN A 75 -3.43 14.69 10.91
CA GLN A 75 -4.51 15.53 11.41
C GLN A 75 -4.25 16.09 12.83
N ALA A 76 -3.31 15.50 13.57
CA ALA A 76 -2.99 15.91 14.93
C ALA A 76 -2.23 17.25 14.96
N THR A 77 -2.84 18.27 15.55
CA THR A 77 -2.26 19.62 15.66
C THR A 77 -1.50 19.86 16.97
N GLY A 78 -1.72 19.02 17.99
CA GLY A 78 -1.15 19.18 19.33
C GLY A 78 -0.60 17.88 19.93
N LEU A 79 0.08 18.03 21.06
CA LEU A 79 0.72 16.91 21.78
C LEU A 79 -0.31 15.88 22.27
N ASP A 80 -1.48 16.32 22.70
CA ASP A 80 -2.52 15.43 23.22
C ASP A 80 -3.21 14.64 22.09
N GLU A 81 -3.46 15.26 20.93
CA GLU A 81 -3.94 14.57 19.73
C GLU A 81 -2.95 13.50 19.30
N ARG A 82 -1.65 13.85 19.22
CA ARG A 82 -0.57 12.92 18.89
C ARG A 82 -0.52 11.76 19.89
N ARG A 83 -0.61 12.03 21.19
CA ARG A 83 -0.65 10.99 22.24
C ARG A 83 -1.81 10.02 22.02
N ARG A 84 -3.00 10.52 21.67
CA ARG A 84 -4.18 9.67 21.38
C ARG A 84 -3.96 8.80 20.13
N CYS A 85 -3.32 9.34 19.08
CA CYS A 85 -2.95 8.55 17.90
C CYS A 85 -2.02 7.39 18.29
N ILE A 86 -0.96 7.69 19.04
CA ILE A 86 0.02 6.70 19.50
C ILE A 86 -0.64 5.61 20.36
N GLN A 87 -1.50 5.97 21.30
CA GLN A 87 -2.18 4.99 22.17
C GLN A 87 -3.11 4.05 21.41
N ARG A 88 -3.78 4.54 20.35
CA ARG A 88 -4.60 3.70 19.49
C ARG A 88 -3.73 2.73 18.69
N GLU A 89 -2.66 3.25 18.09
CA GLU A 89 -1.74 2.44 17.30
C GLU A 89 -1.02 1.38 18.12
N GLN A 90 -0.66 1.70 19.37
CA GLN A 90 -0.04 0.75 20.29
C GLN A 90 -0.90 -0.51 20.46
N ARG A 91 -2.22 -0.35 20.61
CA ARG A 91 -3.15 -1.49 20.72
C ARG A 91 -3.19 -2.29 19.42
N VAL A 92 -3.29 -1.61 18.29
CA VAL A 92 -3.30 -2.26 16.97
C VAL A 92 -2.03 -3.10 16.76
N GLN A 93 -0.86 -2.55 17.07
CA GLN A 93 0.42 -3.23 16.90
C GLN A 93 0.62 -4.36 17.90
N GLN A 94 0.17 -4.20 19.15
CA GLN A 94 0.22 -5.27 20.14
C GLN A 94 -0.67 -6.45 19.74
N ASP A 95 -1.93 -6.19 19.36
CA ASP A 95 -2.86 -7.24 18.91
C ASP A 95 -2.33 -7.95 17.67
N ARG A 96 -1.68 -7.20 16.76
CA ARG A 96 -1.04 -7.75 15.57
C ARG A 96 0.13 -8.67 15.93
N LEU A 97 1.02 -8.23 16.81
CA LEU A 97 2.13 -9.03 17.31
C LEU A 97 1.64 -10.33 17.97
N ASP A 98 0.63 -10.24 18.83
CA ASP A 98 0.09 -11.39 19.56
C ASP A 98 -0.53 -12.41 18.59
N ARG A 99 -1.32 -11.94 17.60
CA ARG A 99 -1.86 -12.82 16.55
C ARG A 99 -0.78 -13.49 15.71
N ALA A 100 0.26 -12.75 15.33
CA ALA A 100 1.38 -13.29 14.55
C ALA A 100 2.15 -14.36 15.34
N TYR A 101 2.43 -14.07 16.61
CA TYR A 101 3.05 -15.01 17.53
C TYR A 101 2.23 -16.29 17.70
N ASP A 102 0.93 -16.16 17.99
CA ASP A 102 0.07 -17.34 18.17
C ASP A 102 -0.04 -18.15 16.89
N THR A 103 -0.22 -17.51 15.74
CA THR A 103 -0.23 -18.18 14.44
C THR A 103 1.02 -19.02 14.22
N LEU A 104 2.20 -18.43 14.45
CA LEU A 104 3.47 -19.13 14.28
C LEU A 104 3.64 -20.24 15.34
N ARG A 105 3.29 -19.97 16.60
CA ARG A 105 3.36 -20.93 17.71
C ARG A 105 2.51 -22.17 17.42
N TYR A 106 1.30 -22.01 16.88
CA TYR A 106 0.44 -23.13 16.52
C TYR A 106 0.97 -23.95 15.35
N ARG A 107 1.62 -23.32 14.37
CA ARG A 107 2.22 -24.00 13.20
C ARG A 107 3.48 -24.77 13.55
N LEU A 108 4.35 -24.20 14.37
CA LEU A 108 5.59 -24.85 14.79
C LEU A 108 5.32 -26.00 15.78
N SER A 109 6.23 -26.95 15.86
CA SER A 109 6.21 -28.03 16.84
C SER A 109 7.60 -28.30 17.42
N GLY A 110 7.67 -29.14 18.46
CA GLY A 110 8.93 -29.60 19.03
C GLY A 110 9.89 -28.48 19.43
N SER A 111 11.15 -28.63 19.03
CA SER A 111 12.24 -27.71 19.38
C SER A 111 12.07 -26.31 18.78
N ASP A 112 11.48 -26.18 17.59
CA ASP A 112 11.30 -24.87 16.96
C ASP A 112 10.21 -24.04 17.62
N ARG A 113 9.14 -24.69 18.09
CA ARG A 113 8.15 -24.02 18.96
C ARG A 113 8.81 -23.53 20.25
N ALA A 114 9.67 -24.33 20.87
CA ALA A 114 10.38 -23.94 22.09
C ALA A 114 11.31 -22.73 21.86
N LYS A 115 12.07 -22.72 20.75
CA LYS A 115 12.91 -21.59 20.35
C LYS A 115 12.10 -20.32 20.09
N LEU A 116 10.93 -20.42 19.45
CA LEU A 116 10.05 -19.27 19.26
C LEU A 116 9.61 -18.67 20.59
N ILE A 117 9.17 -19.51 21.53
CA ILE A 117 8.71 -19.06 22.85
C ILE A 117 9.84 -18.34 23.59
N ASP A 118 11.04 -18.92 23.63
CA ASP A 118 12.21 -18.33 24.29
C ASP A 118 12.66 -17.01 23.64
N ALA A 119 12.73 -16.98 22.31
CA ALA A 119 13.09 -15.78 21.56
C ALA A 119 12.06 -14.66 21.76
N GLN A 120 10.77 -14.99 21.81
CA GLN A 120 9.71 -14.01 22.04
C GLN A 120 9.76 -13.46 23.46
N TYR A 121 9.98 -14.32 24.46
CA TYR A 121 10.15 -13.90 25.85
C TYR A 121 11.35 -12.95 26.01
N THR A 122 12.51 -13.32 25.44
CA THR A 122 13.72 -12.49 25.49
C THR A 122 13.52 -11.15 24.81
N TRP A 123 12.85 -11.13 23.66
CA TRP A 123 12.50 -9.88 22.97
C TRP A 123 11.60 -8.98 23.82
N GLN A 124 10.57 -9.53 24.49
CA GLN A 124 9.68 -8.75 25.37
C GLN A 124 10.44 -8.10 26.52
N GLN A 125 11.37 -8.85 27.14
CA GLN A 125 12.20 -8.32 28.23
C GLN A 125 13.12 -7.19 27.74
N SER A 126 13.78 -7.39 26.60
CA SER A 126 14.63 -6.35 25.99
C SER A 126 13.82 -5.10 25.63
N ASN A 127 12.62 -5.26 25.06
CA ASN A 127 11.75 -4.13 24.73
C ASN A 127 11.31 -3.37 25.98
N ALA A 128 10.92 -4.05 27.06
CA ALA A 128 10.55 -3.42 28.33
C ALA A 128 11.71 -2.65 28.97
N GLN A 129 12.93 -3.18 28.92
CA GLN A 129 14.14 -2.47 29.36
C GLN A 129 14.41 -1.23 28.50
N GLY A 130 14.24 -1.33 27.19
CA GLY A 130 14.33 -0.21 26.25
C GLY A 130 13.31 0.89 26.58
N GLU A 131 12.04 0.54 26.80
CA GLU A 131 10.99 1.48 27.22
C GLU A 131 11.32 2.17 28.56
N ALA A 132 11.86 1.43 29.53
CA ALA A 132 12.27 2.00 30.81
C ALA A 132 13.41 3.02 30.64
N LEU A 133 14.39 2.73 29.79
CA LEU A 133 15.46 3.67 29.43
C LEU A 133 14.91 4.90 28.71
N ASP A 134 14.08 4.70 27.70
CA ASP A 134 13.42 5.76 26.92
C ASP A 134 12.64 6.70 27.86
N LYS A 135 11.88 6.15 28.81
CA LYS A 135 11.16 6.92 29.83
C LYS A 135 12.11 7.68 30.75
N ALA A 136 13.23 7.08 31.15
CA ALA A 136 14.21 7.72 32.01
C ALA A 136 14.84 8.95 31.34
N LEU A 137 15.15 8.87 30.04
CA LEU A 137 15.77 9.92 29.26
C LEU A 137 14.82 11.06 28.86
N SER A 138 13.53 10.75 28.68
CA SER A 138 12.52 11.73 28.23
C SER A 138 11.80 12.49 29.35
N ARG A 139 12.09 12.19 30.63
CA ARG A 139 11.36 12.69 31.82
C ARG A 139 11.08 14.21 31.86
N ARG A 140 11.90 15.03 31.20
CA ARG A 140 11.79 16.50 31.22
C ARG A 140 11.16 17.08 29.95
N SER A 141 10.84 16.28 28.94
CA SER A 141 10.30 16.74 27.66
C SER A 141 9.13 15.88 27.20
N GLN A 142 7.97 16.51 27.07
CA GLN A 142 6.77 15.86 26.54
C GLN A 142 6.96 15.44 25.08
N GLU A 143 7.65 16.26 24.28
CA GLU A 143 7.97 15.92 22.89
C GLU A 143 8.89 14.70 22.81
N ALA A 144 9.94 14.65 23.65
CA ALA A 144 10.81 13.47 23.72
C ALA A 144 10.04 12.22 24.18
N THR A 145 9.07 12.37 25.08
CA THR A 145 8.20 11.27 25.52
C THR A 145 7.37 10.74 24.36
N LEU A 146 6.82 11.61 23.51
CA LEU A 146 6.07 11.21 22.32
C LEU A 146 6.98 10.52 21.29
N GLN A 147 8.15 11.09 21.00
CA GLN A 147 9.11 10.50 20.07
C GLN A 147 9.54 9.09 20.50
N ASN A 148 9.77 8.90 21.79
CA ASN A 148 10.10 7.61 22.36
C ASN A 148 8.94 6.61 22.26
N ALA A 149 7.71 7.06 22.49
CA ALA A 149 6.53 6.23 22.29
C ALA A 149 6.36 5.82 20.81
N GLU A 150 6.63 6.72 19.85
CA GLU A 150 6.64 6.38 18.43
C GLU A 150 7.76 5.40 18.06
N ALA A 151 8.94 5.51 18.67
CA ALA A 151 10.02 4.55 18.49
C ALA A 151 9.60 3.17 18.98
N ASN A 152 8.89 3.10 20.12
CA ASN A 152 8.33 1.85 20.62
C ASN A 152 7.32 1.21 19.66
N LEU A 153 6.40 2.01 19.09
CA LEU A 153 5.46 1.53 18.08
C LEU A 153 6.17 0.86 16.92
N ARG A 154 7.25 1.47 16.42
CA ARG A 154 8.05 0.91 15.32
C ARG A 154 8.74 -0.40 15.71
N ARG A 155 9.25 -0.52 16.94
CA ARG A 155 9.86 -1.79 17.43
C ARG A 155 8.84 -2.92 17.47
N ILE A 156 7.63 -2.65 17.96
CA ILE A 156 6.54 -3.64 18.03
C ILE A 156 6.07 -4.01 16.62
N GLY A 157 5.85 -3.02 15.76
CA GLY A 157 5.45 -3.24 14.37
C GLY A 157 6.48 -4.08 13.60
N ALA A 158 7.77 -3.77 13.72
CA ALA A 158 8.84 -4.54 13.09
C ALA A 158 8.90 -5.98 13.59
N ARG A 159 8.65 -6.22 14.90
CA ARG A 159 8.59 -7.58 15.43
C ARG A 159 7.37 -8.34 14.89
N ALA A 160 6.22 -7.67 14.78
CA ALA A 160 5.04 -8.26 14.16
C ALA A 160 5.32 -8.63 12.70
N ASP A 161 5.91 -7.72 11.90
CA ASP A 161 6.32 -7.98 10.51
C ASP A 161 7.22 -9.22 10.41
N GLN A 162 8.18 -9.34 11.31
CA GLN A 162 9.11 -10.47 11.37
C GLN A 162 8.38 -11.80 11.62
N LEU A 163 7.49 -11.85 12.63
CA LEU A 163 6.74 -13.08 12.95
C LEU A 163 5.73 -13.45 11.87
N GLU A 164 5.06 -12.47 11.27
CA GLU A 164 4.18 -12.68 10.12
C GLU A 164 4.95 -13.17 8.88
N GLY A 165 6.18 -12.68 8.69
CA GLY A 165 7.11 -13.17 7.68
C GLY A 165 7.35 -14.66 7.85
N TYR A 166 7.76 -15.09 9.05
CA TYR A 166 7.97 -16.51 9.37
C TYR A 166 6.71 -17.36 9.20
N ALA A 167 5.55 -16.83 9.61
CA ALA A 167 4.29 -17.53 9.46
C ALA A 167 3.94 -17.74 7.98
N ARG A 168 4.23 -16.79 7.10
CA ARG A 168 3.99 -16.90 5.65
C ARG A 168 4.99 -17.80 4.93
N SER A 169 6.24 -17.82 5.36
CA SER A 169 7.31 -18.53 4.63
C SER A 169 7.24 -20.05 4.70
N GLY A 170 6.33 -20.64 5.50
CA GLY A 170 6.08 -22.09 5.52
C GLY A 170 7.31 -22.89 5.94
N HIS A 171 7.39 -23.24 7.22
CA HIS A 171 8.30 -24.27 7.72
C HIS A 171 7.51 -25.57 7.90
#